data_AF-A0A0B1PDV6-F1
#
_entry.id   AF-A0A0B1PDV6-F1
#
_cell.length_a   1.000
_cell.length_b   1.000
_cell.length_c   1.000
_cell.angle_alpha   90.00
_cell.angle_beta   90.00
_cell.angle_gamma   90.00
#
_symmetry.space_group_name_H-M   'P 1'
#
loop_
_entity.id
_entity.type
_entity.pdbx_description
1 polymer ?
#
loop_
_entity_poly.entity_id
_entity_poly.type
_entity_poly.pdbx_seq_one_letter_code
_entity_poly.pdbx_strand_id
1 'polypeptide(L)'
;MNNPQEVHHSLLRPCVLQILRATGYHSTRPSVLDTITDLTARYLTLLAQSTVTHASLNHSDPELALEVSIQDVRMAMQDCGALGPEIMLEEQEFSNLEDTRGVDEFIAWAMGPKAQEIRRIALDGSDEAKEDYLTVLKKKQSTTGDEESRYVGTVLGRDAEPRTVKIEGSEITNLKEWREAVRI
;
A
#
# COMPACT_ATOMS: atom_id res chain seq x y z
N MET A 1 4.82 -22.91 3.74
CA MET A 1 4.73 -22.08 2.53
C MET A 1 3.89 -20.86 2.91
N ASN A 2 4.51 -19.70 3.10
CA ASN A 2 3.76 -18.50 3.48
C ASN A 2 2.99 -18.00 2.28
N ASN A 3 1.66 -18.04 2.35
CA ASN A 3 0.80 -17.42 1.35
C ASN A 3 1.03 -15.90 1.42
N PRO A 4 1.45 -15.21 0.33
CA PRO A 4 1.69 -13.77 0.36
C PRO A 4 0.50 -12.98 0.88
N GLN A 5 -0.72 -13.42 0.58
CA GLN A 5 -1.94 -12.79 1.06
C GLN A 5 -2.08 -12.84 2.58
N GLU A 6 -1.70 -13.95 3.22
CA GLU A 6 -1.73 -14.09 4.68
C GLU A 6 -0.69 -13.17 5.34
N VAL A 7 0.48 -13.02 4.72
CA VAL A 7 1.52 -12.11 5.21
C VAL A 7 1.03 -10.65 5.13
N HIS A 8 0.51 -10.22 3.99
CA HIS A 8 0.00 -8.85 3.83
C HIS A 8 -1.17 -8.56 4.77
N HIS A 9 -2.13 -9.47 4.87
CA HIS A 9 -3.26 -9.33 5.79
C HIS A 9 -2.79 -9.25 7.24
N SER A 10 -1.84 -10.11 7.64
CA SER A 10 -1.30 -10.08 8.99
C SER A 10 -0.66 -8.73 9.30
N LEU A 11 0.12 -8.14 8.37
CA LEU A 11 0.79 -6.83 8.53
C LEU A 11 -0.20 -5.66 8.56
N LEU A 12 -1.26 -5.73 7.78
CA LEU A 12 -2.27 -4.68 7.70
C LEU A 12 -3.18 -4.65 8.94
N ARG A 13 -3.47 -5.80 9.53
CA ARG A 13 -4.38 -5.93 10.68
C ARG A 13 -3.98 -5.06 11.89
N PRO A 14 -2.71 -5.04 12.35
CA PRO A 14 -2.25 -4.10 13.39
C PRO A 14 -2.43 -2.63 13.02
N CYS A 15 -2.17 -2.25 11.77
CA CYS A 15 -2.34 -0.86 11.30
C CYS A 15 -3.81 -0.43 11.38
N VAL A 16 -4.72 -1.28 10.89
CA VAL A 16 -6.17 -1.03 10.98
C VAL A 16 -6.62 -0.91 12.44
N LEU A 17 -6.13 -1.80 13.32
CA LEU A 17 -6.45 -1.75 14.75
C LEU A 17 -5.99 -0.44 15.40
N GLN A 18 -4.81 0.07 15.06
CA GLN A 18 -4.29 1.34 15.59
C GLN A 18 -5.11 2.54 15.11
N ILE A 19 -5.49 2.57 13.83
CA ILE A 19 -6.38 3.61 13.28
C ILE A 19 -7.73 3.60 14.02
N LEU A 20 -8.31 2.42 14.25
CA LEU A 20 -9.55 2.27 15.02
C LEU A 20 -9.39 2.74 16.47
N ARG A 21 -8.28 2.39 17.13
CA ARG A 21 -8.01 2.86 18.50
C ARG A 21 -7.87 4.38 18.59
N ALA A 22 -7.19 4.99 17.63
CA ALA A 22 -7.00 6.44 17.56
C ALA A 22 -8.29 7.22 17.26
N THR A 23 -9.27 6.55 16.65
CA THR A 23 -10.60 7.12 16.44
C THR A 23 -11.54 6.90 17.63
N GLY A 24 -11.08 6.25 18.70
CA GLY A 24 -11.85 6.04 19.94
C GLY A 24 -12.47 4.64 20.09
N TYR A 25 -12.20 3.70 19.17
CA TYR A 25 -12.68 2.32 19.31
C TYR A 25 -11.76 1.51 20.23
N HIS A 26 -12.25 1.15 21.42
CA HIS A 26 -11.45 0.43 22.42
C HIS A 26 -11.63 -1.08 22.42
N SER A 27 -12.66 -1.61 21.75
CA SER A 27 -12.93 -3.05 21.65
C SER A 27 -13.72 -3.36 20.36
N THR A 28 -13.45 -4.52 19.77
CA THR A 28 -14.19 -5.04 18.62
C THR A 28 -14.07 -6.56 18.57
N ARG A 29 -15.03 -7.22 17.91
CA ARG A 29 -14.94 -8.67 17.66
C ARG A 29 -13.83 -8.94 16.64
N PRO A 30 -13.02 -10.01 16.78
CA PRO A 30 -11.97 -10.34 15.83
C PRO A 30 -12.46 -10.41 14.38
N SER A 31 -13.65 -10.97 14.15
CA SER A 31 -14.26 -11.07 12.83
C SER A 31 -14.54 -9.72 12.16
N VAL A 32 -14.88 -8.69 12.93
CA VAL A 32 -15.12 -7.33 12.41
C VAL A 32 -13.80 -6.70 12.00
N LEU A 33 -12.76 -6.84 12.84
CA LEU A 33 -11.43 -6.35 12.51
C LEU A 33 -10.87 -7.03 11.25
N ASP A 34 -11.04 -8.35 11.13
CA ASP A 34 -10.61 -9.11 9.95
C ASP A 34 -11.38 -8.67 8.70
N THR A 35 -12.69 -8.41 8.81
CA THR A 35 -13.50 -7.88 7.70
C THR A 35 -13.04 -6.50 7.25
N ILE A 36 -12.77 -5.58 8.18
CA ILE A 36 -12.26 -4.23 7.85
C ILE A 36 -10.86 -4.33 7.23
N THR A 37 -10.03 -5.24 7.73
CA THR A 37 -8.68 -5.46 7.18
C THR A 37 -8.74 -5.97 5.74
N ASP A 38 -9.63 -6.92 5.43
CA ASP A 38 -9.85 -7.40 4.07
C ASP A 38 -10.37 -6.29 3.14
N LEU A 39 -11.36 -5.50 3.60
CA LEU A 39 -11.86 -4.34 2.85
C LEU A 39 -10.76 -3.33 2.57
N THR A 40 -9.92 -3.05 3.56
CA THR A 40 -8.78 -2.13 3.42
C THR A 40 -7.79 -2.65 2.38
N ALA A 41 -7.46 -3.94 2.41
CA ALA A 41 -6.55 -4.56 1.43
C ALA A 41 -7.10 -4.48 0.00
N ARG A 42 -8.40 -4.75 -0.18
CA ARG A 42 -9.08 -4.61 -1.48
C ARG A 42 -9.08 -3.17 -1.96
N TYR A 43 -9.35 -2.22 -1.08
CA TYR A 43 -9.35 -0.80 -1.40
C TYR A 43 -7.96 -0.29 -1.83
N LEU A 44 -6.90 -0.68 -1.11
CA LEU A 44 -5.52 -0.34 -1.50
C LEU A 44 -5.14 -0.95 -2.86
N THR A 45 -5.62 -2.17 -3.15
CA THR A 45 -5.41 -2.81 -4.45
C THR A 45 -6.13 -2.05 -5.57
N LEU A 46 -7.39 -1.64 -5.33
CA LEU A 46 -8.17 -0.84 -6.26
C LEU A 46 -7.48 0.51 -6.56
N LEU A 47 -7.02 1.20 -5.51
CA LEU A 47 -6.28 2.46 -5.64
C LEU A 47 -5.00 2.29 -6.47
N ALA A 48 -4.22 1.23 -6.21
CA ALA A 48 -3.00 0.96 -6.96
C ALA A 48 -3.29 0.68 -8.45
N GLN A 49 -4.33 -0.10 -8.75
CA GLN A 49 -4.74 -0.40 -10.13
C GLN A 49 -5.24 0.85 -10.88
N SER A 50 -6.04 1.68 -10.21
CA SER A 50 -6.51 2.95 -10.76
C SER A 50 -5.35 3.91 -11.00
N THR A 51 -4.41 4.00 -10.07
CA THR A 51 -3.19 4.82 -10.21
C THR A 51 -2.36 4.40 -11.43
N VAL A 52 -2.14 3.10 -11.63
CA VAL A 52 -1.41 2.58 -12.80
C VAL A 52 -2.14 2.89 -14.10
N THR A 53 -3.48 2.81 -14.08
CA THR A 53 -4.29 3.15 -15.25
C THR A 53 -4.13 4.63 -15.60
N HIS A 54 -4.20 5.52 -14.62
CA HIS A 54 -3.97 6.96 -14.81
C HIS A 54 -2.57 7.29 -15.30
N ALA A 55 -1.53 6.69 -14.72
CA ALA A 55 -0.15 6.87 -15.17
C ALA A 55 0.00 6.45 -16.64
N SER A 56 -0.61 5.34 -17.07
CA SER A 56 -0.56 4.87 -18.46
C SER A 56 -1.27 5.78 -19.47
N LEU A 57 -2.24 6.58 -19.00
CA LEU A 57 -2.99 7.52 -19.84
C LEU A 57 -2.32 8.90 -19.89
N ASN A 58 -1.75 9.35 -18.77
CA ASN A 58 -1.12 10.67 -18.66
C ASN A 58 0.29 10.71 -19.26
N HIS A 59 1.04 9.63 -19.15
CA HIS A 59 2.45 9.60 -19.57
C HIS A 59 2.55 8.96 -20.95
N SER A 60 2.53 9.81 -21.99
CA SER A 60 2.65 9.39 -23.40
C SER A 60 4.09 9.11 -23.84
N ASP A 61 5.08 9.46 -23.01
CA ASP A 61 6.50 9.21 -23.30
C ASP A 61 6.88 7.76 -22.98
N PRO A 62 7.41 6.97 -23.93
CA PRO A 62 7.85 5.60 -23.71
C PRO A 62 8.85 5.43 -22.55
N GLU A 63 9.67 6.43 -22.25
CA GLU A 63 10.65 6.36 -21.14
C GLU A 63 10.00 6.57 -19.76
N LEU A 64 8.83 7.24 -19.71
CA LEU A 64 8.12 7.61 -18.48
C LEU A 64 6.79 6.86 -18.30
N ALA A 65 6.42 5.98 -19.23
CA ALA A 65 5.15 5.25 -19.23
C ALA A 65 4.91 4.35 -18.00
N LEU A 66 5.93 4.12 -17.18
CA LEU A 66 5.87 3.38 -15.91
C LEU A 66 6.15 4.25 -14.67
N GLU A 67 6.44 5.54 -14.85
CA GLU A 67 6.62 6.44 -13.73
C GLU A 67 5.24 6.84 -13.18
N VAL A 68 5.03 6.62 -11.88
CA VAL A 68 3.80 7.03 -11.21
C VAL A 68 4.04 8.40 -10.59
N SER A 69 3.23 9.38 -10.98
CA SER A 69 3.26 10.74 -10.45
C SER A 69 2.25 10.92 -9.31
N ILE A 70 2.42 12.01 -8.53
CA ILE A 70 1.44 12.41 -7.51
C ILE A 70 0.08 12.72 -8.14
N GLN A 71 0.06 13.23 -9.38
CA GLN A 71 -1.17 13.51 -10.11
C GLN A 71 -1.98 12.23 -10.38
N ASP A 72 -1.32 11.12 -10.74
CA ASP A 72 -1.99 9.84 -11.00
C ASP A 72 -2.64 9.29 -9.73
N VAL A 73 -1.94 9.42 -8.59
CA VAL A 73 -2.47 9.03 -7.28
C VAL A 73 -3.67 9.90 -6.90
N ARG A 74 -3.60 11.23 -7.11
CA ARG A 74 -4.70 12.14 -6.83
C ARG A 74 -5.95 11.78 -7.62
N MET A 75 -5.81 11.54 -8.92
CA MET A 75 -6.94 11.16 -9.79
C MET A 75 -7.52 9.81 -9.39
N ALA A 76 -6.66 8.82 -9.07
CA ALA A 76 -7.12 7.54 -8.54
C ALA A 76 -7.91 7.68 -7.24
N MET A 77 -7.47 8.57 -6.34
CA MET A 77 -8.19 8.87 -5.10
C MET A 77 -9.53 9.59 -5.35
N GLN A 78 -9.63 10.43 -6.38
CA GLN A 78 -10.90 11.04 -6.80
C GLN A 78 -11.86 9.98 -7.33
N ASP A 79 -11.42 9.12 -8.26
CA ASP A 79 -12.23 8.04 -8.84
C ASP A 79 -12.69 7.01 -7.80
N CYS A 80 -11.83 6.72 -6.82
CA CYS A 80 -12.15 5.81 -5.72
C CYS A 80 -12.94 6.48 -4.59
N GLY A 81 -13.39 7.72 -4.77
CA GLY A 81 -14.23 8.46 -3.82
C GLY A 81 -13.53 8.86 -2.51
N ALA A 82 -12.20 8.82 -2.45
CA ALA A 82 -11.44 9.34 -1.31
C ALA A 82 -11.37 10.88 -1.32
N LEU A 83 -11.35 11.48 -2.50
CA LEU A 83 -11.33 12.93 -2.70
C LEU A 83 -12.60 13.31 -3.46
N GLY A 84 -13.68 13.61 -2.74
CA GLY A 84 -14.92 14.07 -3.36
C GLY A 84 -14.82 15.55 -3.75
N PRO A 85 -15.17 15.94 -4.97
CA PRO A 85 -15.50 17.34 -5.24
C PRO A 85 -16.83 17.68 -4.57
N GLU A 86 -16.92 18.87 -3.98
CA GLU A 86 -18.16 19.38 -3.42
C GLU A 86 -18.95 20.18 -4.49
N ILE A 87 -18.33 20.56 -5.61
CA ILE A 87 -18.97 21.14 -6.81
C ILE A 87 -19.04 20.10 -7.95
N MET A 88 -20.16 20.09 -8.68
CA MET A 88 -20.38 19.21 -9.84
C MET A 88 -19.40 19.52 -10.99
N LEU A 89 -19.05 18.51 -11.79
CA LEU A 89 -18.06 18.65 -12.87
C LEU A 89 -18.43 19.76 -13.86
N GLU A 90 -19.71 19.88 -14.22
CA GLU A 90 -20.21 20.87 -15.17
C GLU A 90 -20.03 22.31 -14.67
N GLU A 91 -20.12 22.52 -13.37
CA GLU A 91 -19.92 23.83 -12.74
C GLU A 91 -18.43 24.19 -12.66
N GLN A 92 -17.55 23.21 -12.46
CA GLN A 92 -16.10 23.40 -12.56
C GLN A 92 -15.68 23.76 -13.99
N GLU A 93 -16.25 23.09 -14.99
CA GLU A 93 -16.01 23.41 -16.41
C GLU A 93 -16.52 24.81 -16.78
N PHE A 94 -17.72 25.19 -16.32
CA PHE A 94 -18.28 26.51 -16.58
C PHE A 94 -17.49 27.65 -15.92
N SER A 95 -17.07 27.46 -14.67
CA SER A 95 -16.31 28.46 -13.91
C SER A 95 -14.81 28.45 -14.23
N ASN A 96 -14.32 27.37 -14.87
CA ASN A 96 -12.91 27.10 -15.13
C ASN A 96 -12.05 27.15 -13.84
N LEU A 97 -12.63 26.68 -12.73
CA LEU A 97 -12.00 26.59 -11.41
C LEU A 97 -12.04 25.14 -10.94
N GLU A 98 -10.86 24.57 -10.69
CA GLU A 98 -10.73 23.23 -10.12
C GLU A 98 -11.15 23.22 -8.64
N ASP A 99 -12.02 22.28 -8.27
CA ASP A 99 -12.41 22.09 -6.87
C ASP A 99 -11.35 21.30 -6.09
N THR A 100 -10.51 22.02 -5.34
CA THR A 100 -9.45 21.43 -4.54
C THR A 100 -9.87 21.06 -3.12
N ARG A 101 -11.11 21.33 -2.70
CA ARG A 101 -11.51 21.20 -1.28
C ARG A 101 -11.30 19.79 -0.73
N GLY A 102 -11.61 18.76 -1.50
CA GLY A 102 -11.34 17.37 -1.09
C GLY A 102 -9.85 17.11 -0.85
N VAL A 103 -8.97 17.71 -1.67
CA VAL A 103 -7.51 17.65 -1.49
C VAL A 103 -7.10 18.45 -0.25
N ASP A 104 -7.65 19.64 -0.06
CA ASP A 104 -7.35 20.51 1.07
C ASP A 104 -7.77 19.87 2.40
N GLU A 105 -8.94 19.22 2.45
CA GLU A 105 -9.42 18.44 3.58
C GLU A 105 -8.53 17.24 3.87
N PHE A 106 -8.09 16.53 2.83
CA PHE A 106 -7.16 15.42 2.97
C PHE A 106 -5.82 15.88 3.56
N ILE A 107 -5.26 16.99 3.06
CA ILE A 107 -4.03 17.60 3.59
C ILE A 107 -4.23 18.02 5.05
N ALA A 108 -5.34 18.70 5.36
CA ALA A 108 -5.68 19.13 6.71
C ALA A 108 -5.81 17.94 7.67
N TRP A 109 -6.39 16.82 7.23
CA TRP A 109 -6.44 15.59 8.00
C TRP A 109 -5.04 14.98 8.21
N ALA A 110 -4.25 14.83 7.13
CA ALA A 110 -2.95 14.17 7.15
C ALA A 110 -1.90 14.92 8.00
N MET A 111 -1.95 16.25 7.96
CA MET A 111 -1.09 17.15 8.73
C MET A 111 -1.68 17.50 10.10
N GLY A 112 -2.97 17.23 10.30
CA GLY A 112 -3.72 17.60 11.49
C GLY A 112 -3.47 16.72 12.71
N PRO A 113 -4.08 17.09 13.85
CA PRO A 113 -3.89 16.40 15.13
C PRO A 113 -4.39 14.95 15.09
N LYS A 114 -5.40 14.64 14.27
CA LYS A 114 -5.96 13.28 14.16
C LYS A 114 -4.94 12.29 13.59
N ALA A 115 -4.23 12.66 12.53
CA ALA A 115 -3.16 11.83 11.97
C ALA A 115 -1.95 11.74 12.91
N GLN A 116 -1.63 12.81 13.63
CA GLN A 116 -0.60 12.79 14.66
C GLN A 116 -0.95 11.83 15.80
N GLU A 117 -2.21 11.79 16.24
CA GLU A 117 -2.67 10.87 17.27
C GLU A 117 -2.65 9.40 16.82
N ILE A 118 -3.02 9.13 15.56
CA ILE A 118 -2.87 7.79 14.95
C ILE A 118 -1.41 7.35 15.03
N ARG A 119 -0.47 8.22 14.62
CA ARG A 119 0.98 7.94 14.69
C ARG A 119 1.44 7.74 16.14
N ARG A 120 0.96 8.57 17.07
CA ARG A 120 1.27 8.45 18.49
C ARG A 120 0.86 7.06 19.00
N ILE A 121 -0.40 6.66 18.83
CA ILE A 121 -0.92 5.36 19.30
C ILE A 121 -0.23 4.18 18.62
N ALA A 122 0.16 4.31 17.35
CA ALA A 122 0.94 3.29 16.66
C ALA A 122 2.31 3.04 17.32
N LEU A 123 2.91 4.10 17.88
CA LEU A 123 4.23 4.10 18.53
C LEU A 123 4.17 3.95 20.06
N ASP A 124 3.05 4.30 20.72
CA ASP A 124 2.85 4.31 22.19
C ASP A 124 2.84 2.91 22.84
N GLY A 125 3.16 1.87 22.07
CA GLY A 125 3.35 0.50 22.53
C GLY A 125 4.76 -0.04 22.33
N SER A 126 5.72 0.82 21.98
CA SER A 126 7.15 0.52 21.97
C SER A 126 7.86 1.55 22.83
N ASP A 127 8.33 1.14 24.02
CA ASP A 127 9.25 1.94 24.87
C ASP A 127 10.55 2.32 24.14
N GLU A 128 10.76 1.80 22.94
CA GLU A 128 11.89 2.04 22.06
C GLU A 128 11.54 3.14 21.04
N ALA A 129 11.55 4.40 21.47
CA ALA A 129 11.51 5.58 20.59
C ALA A 129 12.71 5.67 19.59
N LYS A 130 13.45 4.59 19.41
CA LYS A 130 14.64 4.46 18.54
C LYS A 130 14.42 3.51 17.36
N GLU A 131 13.37 2.69 17.35
CA GLU A 131 13.15 1.70 16.29
C GLU A 131 12.07 2.16 15.29
N ASP A 132 12.31 1.88 14.00
CA ASP A 132 11.35 2.16 12.93
C ASP A 132 10.07 1.31 13.08
N TYR A 133 8.92 1.88 12.70
CA TYR A 133 7.61 1.24 12.85
C TYR A 133 7.52 -0.10 12.12
N LEU A 134 8.15 -0.22 10.94
CA LEU A 134 8.18 -1.47 10.19
C LEU A 134 8.97 -2.55 10.94
N THR A 135 10.07 -2.18 11.60
CA THR A 135 10.86 -3.10 12.44
C THR A 135 10.04 -3.61 13.61
N VAL A 136 9.31 -2.71 14.29
CA VAL A 136 8.39 -3.08 15.39
C VAL A 136 7.29 -4.03 14.89
N LEU A 137 6.72 -3.78 13.71
CA LEU A 137 5.73 -4.67 13.10
C LEU A 137 6.30 -6.05 12.76
N LYS A 138 7.54 -6.09 12.24
CA LYS A 138 8.21 -7.35 11.91
C LYS A 138 8.40 -8.21 13.17
N LYS A 139 8.93 -7.62 14.24
CA LYS A 139 9.09 -8.27 15.55
C LYS A 139 7.78 -8.75 16.15
N LYS A 140 6.70 -7.96 16.06
CA LYS A 140 5.38 -8.34 16.59
C LYS A 140 4.76 -9.55 15.91
N GLN A 141 5.24 -9.91 14.71
CA GLN A 141 4.72 -11.04 13.96
C GLN A 141 5.65 -12.24 13.91
N SER A 142 6.88 -12.13 14.39
CA SER A 142 7.80 -13.25 14.59
C SER A 142 7.54 -13.89 15.96
N THR A 143 6.42 -14.63 16.09
CA THR A 143 6.15 -15.44 17.30
C THR A 143 7.17 -16.58 17.48
N THR A 144 7.87 -16.93 16.41
CA THR A 144 8.88 -17.99 16.34
C THR A 144 10.15 -17.34 15.81
N GLY A 145 11.29 -17.49 16.50
CA GLY A 145 12.52 -16.67 16.37
C GLY A 145 13.29 -16.70 15.04
N ASP A 146 12.61 -16.85 13.90
CA ASP A 146 13.15 -16.70 12.56
C ASP A 146 12.44 -15.53 11.86
N GLU A 147 12.91 -14.33 12.17
CA GLU A 147 12.34 -13.07 11.69
C GLU A 147 12.46 -12.91 10.17
N GLU A 148 13.47 -13.53 9.55
CA GLU A 148 13.80 -13.32 8.15
C GLU A 148 13.16 -14.34 7.22
N SER A 149 13.05 -15.62 7.61
CA SER A 149 12.53 -16.65 6.70
C SER A 149 11.09 -16.41 6.27
N ARG A 150 10.29 -15.76 7.12
CA ARG A 150 8.89 -15.47 6.79
C ARG A 150 8.70 -14.45 5.66
N TYR A 151 9.71 -13.61 5.43
CA TYR A 151 9.71 -12.55 4.42
C TYR A 151 10.52 -12.90 3.18
N VAL A 152 11.17 -14.06 3.13
CA VAL A 152 11.91 -14.52 1.94
C VAL A 152 11.00 -14.56 0.72
N GLY A 153 11.44 -13.97 -0.39
CA GLY A 153 10.68 -13.84 -1.63
C GLY A 153 9.64 -12.72 -1.64
N THR A 154 9.60 -11.89 -0.60
CA THR A 154 8.77 -10.67 -0.56
C THR A 154 9.65 -9.43 -0.66
N VAL A 155 9.05 -8.28 -1.02
CA VAL A 155 9.72 -6.97 -1.04
C VAL A 155 10.32 -6.58 0.32
N LEU A 156 9.84 -7.19 1.42
CA LEU A 156 10.28 -6.88 2.79
C LEU A 156 11.45 -7.74 3.28
N GLY A 157 11.84 -8.78 2.56
CA GLY A 157 12.88 -9.74 2.95
C GLY A 157 13.91 -9.95 1.85
N ARG A 158 14.68 -11.04 1.96
CA ARG A 158 15.67 -11.40 0.94
C ARG A 158 14.97 -11.99 -0.28
N ASP A 159 15.56 -11.80 -1.45
CA ASP A 159 15.09 -12.46 -2.67
C ASP A 159 15.01 -13.98 -2.45
N ALA A 160 13.93 -14.59 -2.92
CA ALA A 160 13.83 -16.04 -2.92
C ALA A 160 14.88 -16.63 -3.87
N GLU A 161 15.41 -17.80 -3.51
CA GLU A 161 16.28 -18.54 -4.41
C GLU A 161 15.56 -18.78 -5.75
N PRO A 162 16.22 -18.51 -6.89
CA PRO A 162 15.59 -18.63 -8.19
C PRO A 162 15.16 -20.08 -8.40
N ARG A 163 13.85 -20.29 -8.59
CA ARG A 163 13.33 -21.61 -8.92
C ARG A 163 13.90 -22.05 -10.25
N THR A 164 14.48 -23.26 -10.28
CA THR A 164 14.90 -23.90 -11.53
C THR A 164 13.67 -24.28 -12.33
N VAL A 165 13.34 -23.47 -13.33
CA VAL A 165 12.29 -23.77 -14.29
C VAL A 165 13.01 -24.30 -15.53
N LYS A 166 12.83 -25.58 -15.82
CA LYS A 166 13.38 -26.18 -17.04
C LYS A 166 12.58 -25.64 -18.22
N ILE A 167 13.16 -24.69 -18.96
CA ILE A 167 12.56 -24.17 -20.19
C ILE A 167 12.86 -25.19 -21.29
N GLU A 168 11.82 -25.85 -21.82
CA GLU A 168 12.00 -26.82 -22.90
C GLU A 168 12.64 -26.14 -24.13
N GLY A 169 13.77 -26.68 -24.60
CA GLY A 169 14.48 -26.20 -25.79
C GLY A 169 15.59 -25.18 -25.57
N SER A 170 15.99 -24.87 -24.32
CA SER A 170 17.15 -23.99 -24.05
C SER A 170 18.04 -24.53 -22.92
N GLU A 171 19.31 -24.13 -22.91
CA GLU A 171 20.25 -24.41 -21.80
C GLU A 171 19.97 -23.55 -20.55
N ILE A 172 19.04 -22.60 -20.64
CA ILE A 172 18.67 -21.68 -19.57
C ILE A 172 17.85 -22.43 -18.53
N THR A 173 18.32 -22.41 -17.28
CA THR A 173 17.75 -23.24 -16.20
C THR A 173 16.90 -22.45 -15.21
N ASN A 174 16.87 -21.11 -15.32
CA ASN A 174 16.06 -20.25 -14.47
C ASN A 174 15.59 -18.98 -15.20
N LEU A 175 14.53 -18.37 -14.68
CA LEU A 175 13.89 -17.19 -15.28
C LEU A 175 14.77 -15.94 -15.24
N LYS A 176 15.76 -15.88 -14.33
CA LYS A 176 16.66 -14.74 -14.18
C LYS A 176 17.66 -14.69 -15.34
N GLU A 177 18.29 -15.81 -15.65
CA GLU A 177 19.14 -16.00 -16.84
C GLU A 177 18.35 -15.72 -18.13
N TRP A 178 17.09 -16.16 -18.20
CA TRP A 178 16.23 -15.86 -19.36
C TRP A 178 15.97 -14.36 -19.52
N ARG A 179 15.64 -13.65 -18.42
CA ARG A 179 15.41 -12.20 -18.44
C ARG A 179 16.67 -11.42 -18.85
N GLU A 180 17.85 -11.88 -18.43
CA GLU A 180 19.13 -11.29 -18.84
C GLU A 180 19.42 -11.54 -20.34
N ALA A 181 19.10 -12.73 -20.85
CA ALA A 181 19.26 -13.06 -22.26
C ALA A 181 18.29 -12.30 -23.19
N VAL A 182 17.08 -11.98 -22.72
CA VAL A 182 16.05 -11.26 -23.49
C VAL A 182 16.26 -9.73 -23.47
N ARG A 183 17.11 -9.20 -22.58
CA ARG A 183 17.35 -7.75 -22.45
C ARG A 183 18.33 -7.18 -23.50
N ILE A 184 18.48 -7.86 -24.65
CA ILE A 184 19.27 -7.44 -25.82
C ILE A 184 18.40 -6.65 -26.78
#